data_AF-A0A1B7XGZ4-F1
#
_entry.id   AF-A0A1B7XGZ4-F1
#
_cell.length_a   1.000
_cell.length_b   1.000
_cell.length_c   1.000
_cell.angle_alpha   90.00
_cell.angle_beta   90.00
_cell.angle_gamma   90.00
#
_symmetry.space_group_name_H-M   'P 1'
#
loop_
_entity.id
_entity.type
_entity.pdbx_description
1 polymer ?
#
loop_
_entity_poly.entity_id
_entity_poly.type
_entity_poly.pdbx_seq_one_letter_code
_entity_poly.pdbx_strand_id
1 'polypeptide(L)'
;MVQLVQTTYAESDLFENFDALLETYDISNELMVFELGKFHFLRKRKAKQELKALFYALWKLALKQSFPDDYERFFSTYCKDNNLEKDAAGNATTFFRSVEVYNTLLAEHGTSNFSNVADFLTDQLVKDSSRREYITLKLALSIRSTYNLIFQKLIAN
;
A
#
# COMPACT_ATOMS: atom_id res chain seq x y z
N MET A 1 35.84 13.63 8.28
CA MET A 1 35.37 12.25 8.49
C MET A 1 34.04 12.34 9.20
N VAL A 2 32.94 12.16 8.46
CA VAL A 2 31.58 12.16 9.05
C VAL A 2 31.33 10.73 9.51
N GLN A 3 31.18 10.53 10.81
CA GLN A 3 30.73 9.26 11.36
C GLN A 3 29.32 9.00 10.82
N LEU A 4 29.19 8.00 9.96
CA LEU A 4 27.91 7.40 9.63
C LEU A 4 27.41 6.75 10.93
N VAL A 5 26.44 7.38 11.57
CA VAL A 5 25.64 6.72 12.59
C VAL A 5 24.90 5.59 11.86
N GLN A 6 25.49 4.39 11.88
CA GLN A 6 24.74 3.18 11.59
C GLN A 6 23.80 2.98 12.77
N THR A 7 22.67 3.67 12.74
CA THR A 7 21.55 3.34 13.60
C THR A 7 21.10 1.96 13.14
N THR A 8 21.52 0.91 13.85
CA THR A 8 20.91 -0.41 13.71
C THR A 8 19.47 -0.26 14.17
N TYR A 9 18.57 0.15 13.26
CA TYR A 9 17.15 0.15 13.54
C TYR A 9 16.72 -1.29 13.79
N ALA A 10 16.07 -1.53 14.92
CA ALA A 10 15.56 -2.84 15.20
C ALA A 10 14.41 -3.11 14.22
N GLU A 11 14.45 -4.28 13.57
CA GLU A 11 13.40 -4.75 12.65
C GLU A 11 12.00 -4.69 13.30
N SER A 12 11.94 -4.84 14.62
CA SER A 12 10.74 -4.64 15.45
C SER A 12 10.14 -3.24 15.33
N ASP A 13 10.96 -2.19 15.37
CA ASP A 13 10.47 -0.81 15.38
C ASP A 13 9.81 -0.45 14.04
N LEU A 14 10.36 -0.97 12.93
CA LEU A 14 9.77 -0.82 11.60
C LEU A 14 8.40 -1.49 11.52
N PHE A 15 8.26 -2.67 12.13
CA PHE A 15 7.02 -3.45 12.09
C PHE A 15 5.96 -2.83 13.00
N GLU A 16 6.32 -2.43 14.21
CA GLU A 16 5.41 -1.73 15.14
C GLU A 16 4.90 -0.41 14.55
N ASN A 17 5.78 0.37 13.91
CA ASN A 17 5.38 1.61 13.22
C ASN A 17 4.40 1.32 12.08
N PHE A 18 4.64 0.26 11.31
CA PHE A 18 3.75 -0.12 10.21
C PHE A 18 2.40 -0.65 10.72
N ASP A 19 2.38 -1.41 11.82
CA ASP A 19 1.15 -1.87 12.46
C ASP A 19 0.31 -0.69 12.96
N ALA A 20 0.92 0.28 13.65
CA ALA A 20 0.23 1.49 14.10
C ALA A 20 -0.36 2.30 12.94
N LEU A 21 0.36 2.38 11.81
CA LEU A 21 -0.14 3.01 10.59
C LEU A 21 -1.32 2.24 9.99
N LEU A 22 -1.25 0.90 9.95
CA LEU A 22 -2.32 0.05 9.45
C LEU A 22 -3.60 0.15 10.30
N GLU A 23 -3.47 0.24 11.62
CA GLU A 23 -4.59 0.38 12.54
C GLU A 23 -5.31 1.72 12.39
N THR A 24 -4.54 2.78 12.10
CA THR A 24 -5.06 4.14 11.93
C THR A 24 -5.48 4.46 10.49
N TYR A 25 -5.21 3.57 9.54
CA TYR A 25 -5.54 3.77 8.13
C TYR A 25 -7.05 3.68 7.89
N ASP A 26 -7.70 4.84 7.95
CA ASP A 26 -9.14 4.97 7.66
C ASP A 26 -9.41 5.10 6.16
N ILE A 27 -9.73 3.97 5.54
CA ILE A 27 -10.09 3.84 4.12
C ILE A 27 -11.47 4.47 3.80
N SER A 28 -12.20 4.96 4.80
CA SER A 28 -13.55 5.51 4.62
C SER A 28 -13.57 6.72 3.68
N ASN A 29 -12.54 7.54 3.70
CA ASN A 29 -12.41 8.71 2.82
C ASN A 29 -12.23 8.30 1.36
N GLU A 30 -11.35 7.34 1.05
CA GLU A 30 -11.18 6.82 -0.31
C GLU A 30 -12.46 6.13 -0.81
N LEU A 31 -13.18 5.40 0.06
CA LEU A 31 -14.45 4.76 -0.30
C LEU A 31 -15.56 5.75 -0.67
N MET A 32 -15.56 6.95 -0.07
CA MET A 32 -16.47 8.02 -0.48
C MET A 32 -16.11 8.58 -1.87
N VAL A 33 -14.81 8.63 -2.21
CA VAL A 33 -14.34 9.09 -3.53
C VAL A 33 -14.81 8.17 -4.65
N PHE A 34 -14.93 6.87 -4.42
CA PHE A 34 -15.45 5.92 -5.40
C PHE A 34 -16.97 6.03 -5.64
N GLU A 35 -17.68 6.93 -4.95
CA GLU A 35 -19.15 7.09 -5.03
C GLU A 35 -19.91 5.75 -4.88
N LEU A 36 -19.32 4.81 -4.15
CA LEU A 36 -19.90 3.50 -3.91
C LEU A 36 -21.13 3.67 -3.01
N GLY A 37 -22.30 3.76 -3.65
CA GLY A 37 -23.59 3.96 -2.99
C GLY A 37 -23.84 3.04 -1.79
N LYS A 38 -24.80 3.42 -0.95
CA LYS A 38 -25.12 2.79 0.35
C LYS A 38 -25.32 1.26 0.30
N PHE A 39 -25.61 0.66 -0.86
CA PHE A 39 -25.98 -0.75 -1.02
C PHE A 39 -24.92 -1.68 -1.65
N HIS A 40 -23.68 -1.23 -1.88
CA HIS A 40 -22.65 -2.06 -2.52
C HIS A 40 -21.66 -2.72 -1.53
N PHE A 41 -22.16 -3.46 -0.55
CA PHE A 41 -21.32 -4.11 0.49
C PHE A 41 -20.18 -4.96 -0.07
N LEU A 42 -20.45 -5.78 -1.09
CA LEU A 42 -19.41 -6.62 -1.73
C LEU A 42 -18.31 -5.79 -2.39
N ARG A 43 -18.67 -4.68 -3.07
CA ARG A 43 -17.69 -3.80 -3.71
C ARG A 43 -16.90 -3.01 -2.67
N LYS A 44 -17.54 -2.56 -1.60
CA LYS A 44 -16.85 -1.92 -0.47
C LYS A 44 -15.84 -2.87 0.18
N ARG A 45 -16.21 -4.16 0.34
CA ARG A 45 -15.28 -5.19 0.85
C ARG A 45 -14.10 -5.39 -0.10
N LYS A 46 -14.34 -5.49 -1.41
CA LYS A 46 -13.28 -5.60 -2.42
C LYS A 46 -12.37 -4.37 -2.40
N ALA A 47 -12.93 -3.17 -2.45
CA ALA A 47 -12.19 -1.92 -2.40
C ALA A 47 -11.31 -1.80 -1.14
N LYS A 48 -11.83 -2.18 0.04
CA LYS A 48 -11.02 -2.23 1.27
C LYS A 48 -9.84 -3.19 1.16
N GLN A 49 -10.05 -4.39 0.60
CA GLN A 49 -8.95 -5.34 0.40
C GLN A 49 -7.90 -4.83 -0.58
N GLU A 50 -8.32 -4.23 -1.69
CA GLU A 50 -7.41 -3.64 -2.68
C GLU A 50 -6.61 -2.46 -2.11
N LEU A 51 -7.28 -1.56 -1.38
CA LEU A 51 -6.62 -0.41 -0.76
C LEU A 51 -5.66 -0.83 0.36
N LYS A 52 -6.00 -1.88 1.12
CA LYS A 52 -5.07 -2.48 2.09
C LYS A 52 -3.89 -3.13 1.37
N ALA A 53 -4.10 -3.86 0.28
CA ALA A 53 -3.01 -4.45 -0.49
C ALA A 53 -2.07 -3.37 -1.08
N LEU A 54 -2.64 -2.28 -1.58
CA LEU A 54 -1.86 -1.12 -2.03
C LEU A 54 -1.06 -0.51 -0.88
N PHE A 55 -1.64 -0.38 0.31
CA PHE A 55 -0.93 0.14 1.49
C PHE A 55 0.36 -0.64 1.79
N TYR A 56 0.31 -1.98 1.71
CA TYR A 56 1.49 -2.85 1.85
C TYR A 56 2.52 -2.62 0.74
N ALA A 57 2.07 -2.46 -0.51
CA ALA A 57 2.97 -2.19 -1.62
C ALA A 57 3.64 -0.81 -1.50
N LEU A 58 2.92 0.20 -1.01
CA LEU A 58 3.47 1.53 -0.72
C LEU A 58 4.49 1.47 0.42
N TRP A 59 4.25 0.64 1.44
CA TRP A 59 5.23 0.42 2.50
C TRP A 59 6.49 -0.27 1.98
N LYS A 60 6.37 -1.29 1.12
CA LYS A 60 7.53 -1.88 0.44
C LYS A 60 8.31 -0.84 -0.37
N LEU A 61 7.61 0.06 -1.07
CA LEU A 61 8.24 1.15 -1.81
C LEU A 61 8.99 2.12 -0.89
N ALA A 62 8.40 2.45 0.26
CA ALA A 62 9.05 3.30 1.28
C ALA A 62 10.28 2.61 1.89
N LEU A 63 10.19 1.32 2.21
CA LEU A 63 11.33 0.51 2.65
C LEU A 63 12.45 0.52 1.61
N LYS A 64 12.12 0.32 0.32
CA LYS A 64 13.11 0.37 -0.77
C LYS A 64 13.83 1.71 -0.86
N GLN A 65 13.11 2.80 -0.62
CA GLN A 65 13.67 4.15 -0.65
C GLN A 65 14.61 4.42 0.53
N SER A 66 14.33 3.87 1.71
CA SER A 66 15.11 4.10 2.94
C SER A 66 16.21 3.06 3.19
N PHE A 67 15.98 1.82 2.77
CA PHE A 67 16.82 0.65 3.04
C PHE A 67 16.99 -0.18 1.74
N PRO A 68 17.65 0.36 0.70
CA PRO A 68 17.69 -0.26 -0.63
C PRO A 68 18.33 -1.66 -0.66
N ASP A 69 19.20 -1.98 0.30
CA ASP A 69 19.87 -3.28 0.39
C ASP A 69 19.08 -4.33 1.20
N ASP A 70 18.21 -3.89 2.13
CA ASP A 70 17.52 -4.77 3.10
C ASP A 70 15.99 -4.80 2.95
N TYR A 71 15.40 -3.93 2.11
CA TYR A 71 13.94 -3.78 2.02
C TYR A 71 13.19 -5.08 1.69
N GLU A 72 13.76 -5.95 0.85
CA GLU A 72 13.14 -7.23 0.50
C GLU A 72 13.08 -8.16 1.69
N ARG A 73 14.14 -8.18 2.51
CA ARG A 73 14.20 -8.96 3.73
C ARG A 73 13.15 -8.46 4.71
N PHE A 74 13.12 -7.16 5.02
CA PHE A 74 12.15 -6.61 5.97
C PHE A 74 10.70 -6.86 5.55
N PHE A 75 10.40 -6.64 4.27
CA PHE A 75 9.06 -6.88 3.74
C PHE A 75 8.66 -8.35 3.79
N SER A 76 9.58 -9.25 3.41
CA SER A 76 9.39 -10.71 3.45
C SER A 76 9.16 -11.21 4.87
N THR A 77 10.01 -10.81 5.82
CA THR A 77 9.87 -11.20 7.23
C THR A 77 8.49 -10.80 7.75
N TYR A 78 8.09 -9.54 7.56
CA TYR A 78 6.80 -9.05 8.04
C TYR A 78 5.62 -9.82 7.42
N CYS A 79 5.66 -10.08 6.11
CA CYS A 79 4.60 -10.82 5.42
C CYS A 79 4.50 -12.27 5.89
N LYS A 80 5.63 -12.90 6.21
CA LYS A 80 5.71 -14.25 6.77
C LYS A 80 5.17 -14.31 8.19
N ASP A 81 5.59 -13.40 9.05
CA ASP A 81 5.16 -13.35 10.46
C ASP A 81 3.65 -13.13 10.58
N ASN A 82 3.07 -12.38 9.64
CA ASN A 82 1.63 -12.12 9.56
C ASN A 82 0.84 -13.16 8.73
N ASN A 83 1.49 -14.25 8.27
CA ASN A 83 0.88 -15.32 7.46
C ASN A 83 0.11 -14.80 6.23
N LEU A 84 0.65 -13.79 5.54
CA LEU A 84 -0.01 -13.15 4.42
C LEU A 84 0.21 -13.88 3.10
N GLU A 85 1.35 -14.56 2.96
CA GLU A 85 1.81 -15.11 1.69
C GLU A 85 0.94 -16.28 1.21
N LYS A 86 0.68 -17.27 2.08
CA LYS A 86 0.06 -18.54 1.69
C LYS A 86 -1.24 -18.82 2.44
N ASP A 87 -2.22 -19.35 1.74
CA ASP A 87 -3.43 -19.92 2.32
C ASP A 87 -3.16 -21.32 2.93
N ALA A 88 -4.18 -21.90 3.57
CA ALA A 88 -4.08 -23.23 4.18
C ALA A 88 -3.75 -24.36 3.18
N ALA A 89 -3.97 -24.14 1.88
CA ALA A 89 -3.62 -25.06 0.81
C ALA A 89 -2.22 -24.80 0.22
N GLY A 90 -1.48 -23.82 0.74
CA GLY A 90 -0.14 -23.46 0.30
C GLY A 90 -0.09 -22.55 -0.92
N ASN A 91 -1.23 -22.06 -1.42
CA ASN A 91 -1.30 -21.15 -2.56
C ASN A 91 -1.16 -19.70 -2.11
N ALA A 92 -0.64 -18.83 -2.99
CA ALA A 92 -0.59 -17.40 -2.70
C ALA A 92 -2.00 -16.86 -2.40
N THR A 93 -2.17 -16.17 -1.27
CA THR A 93 -3.48 -15.62 -0.89
C THR A 93 -3.92 -14.59 -1.93
N THR A 94 -5.24 -14.44 -2.14
CA THR A 94 -5.76 -13.38 -3.03
C THR A 94 -5.27 -12.00 -2.64
N PHE A 95 -5.12 -11.75 -1.33
CA PHE A 95 -4.57 -10.51 -0.81
C PHE A 95 -3.11 -10.31 -1.25
N PHE A 96 -2.25 -11.31 -1.03
CA PHE A 96 -0.84 -11.20 -1.39
C PHE A 96 -0.63 -11.06 -2.90
N ARG A 97 -1.45 -11.74 -3.72
CA ARG A 97 -1.46 -11.52 -5.18
C ARG A 97 -1.77 -10.08 -5.56
N SER A 98 -2.75 -9.44 -4.91
CA SER A 98 -3.02 -8.00 -5.12
C SER A 98 -1.80 -7.15 -4.73
N VAL A 99 -1.13 -7.47 -3.61
CA VAL A 99 0.10 -6.77 -3.21
C VAL A 99 1.20 -6.89 -4.28
N GLU A 100 1.40 -8.07 -4.86
CA GLU A 100 2.35 -8.30 -5.95
C GLU A 100 2.01 -7.51 -7.22
N VAL A 101 0.73 -7.42 -7.57
CA VAL A 101 0.27 -6.58 -8.70
C VAL A 101 0.63 -5.12 -8.45
N TYR A 102 0.31 -4.58 -7.27
CA TYR A 102 0.66 -3.18 -6.96
C TYR A 102 2.17 -2.95 -6.90
N ASN A 103 2.96 -3.90 -6.37
CA ASN A 103 4.42 -3.81 -6.40
C ASN A 103 4.96 -3.70 -7.84
N THR A 104 4.35 -4.44 -8.78
CA THR A 104 4.72 -4.40 -10.19
C THR A 104 4.40 -3.04 -10.81
N LEU A 105 3.18 -2.53 -10.60
CA LEU A 105 2.75 -1.22 -11.12
C LEU A 105 3.59 -0.07 -10.53
N LEU A 106 3.96 -0.16 -9.25
CA LEU A 106 4.82 0.82 -8.59
C LEU A 106 6.27 0.73 -9.06
N ALA A 107 6.75 -0.42 -9.53
CA ALA A 107 8.12 -0.57 -10.01
C ALA A 107 8.37 0.20 -11.33
N GLU A 108 7.34 0.41 -12.15
CA GLU A 108 7.45 1.10 -13.45
C GLU A 108 7.81 2.59 -13.32
N HIS A 109 7.29 3.26 -12.28
CA HIS A 109 7.45 4.71 -12.10
C HIS A 109 7.95 5.12 -10.70
N GLY A 110 8.06 4.18 -9.77
CA GLY A 110 8.48 4.41 -8.40
C GLY A 110 7.58 5.43 -7.69
N THR A 111 8.21 6.41 -7.06
CA THR A 111 7.55 7.48 -6.28
C THR A 111 7.14 8.69 -7.13
N SER A 112 7.57 8.73 -8.39
CA SER A 112 7.39 9.91 -9.26
C SER A 112 5.95 10.04 -9.77
N ASN A 113 5.27 8.92 -10.03
CA ASN A 113 3.96 8.91 -10.64
C ASN A 113 3.10 7.73 -10.14
N PHE A 114 1.94 8.05 -9.55
CA PHE A 114 0.97 7.08 -9.06
C PHE A 114 -0.26 6.93 -9.98
N SER A 115 -0.27 7.59 -11.15
CA SER A 115 -1.41 7.56 -12.07
C SER A 115 -1.70 6.18 -12.61
N ASN A 116 -0.69 5.33 -12.88
CA ASN A 116 -0.90 3.94 -13.31
C ASN A 116 -1.70 3.16 -12.25
N VAL A 117 -1.22 3.17 -11.01
CA VAL A 117 -1.91 2.49 -9.89
C VAL A 117 -3.32 3.03 -9.68
N ALA A 118 -3.50 4.35 -9.78
CA ALA A 118 -4.81 4.98 -9.65
C ALA A 118 -5.76 4.57 -10.78
N ASP A 119 -5.28 4.50 -12.02
CA ASP A 119 -6.05 4.10 -13.19
C ASP A 119 -6.49 2.64 -13.06
N PHE A 120 -5.58 1.74 -12.69
CA PHE A 120 -5.85 0.34 -12.41
C PHE A 120 -6.92 0.16 -11.30
N LEU A 121 -6.76 0.87 -10.17
CA LEU A 121 -7.75 0.85 -9.08
C LEU A 121 -9.12 1.36 -9.55
N THR A 122 -9.12 2.40 -10.38
CA THR A 122 -10.34 2.99 -10.92
C THR A 122 -11.07 1.98 -11.80
N ASP A 123 -10.38 1.31 -12.73
CA ASP A 123 -10.98 0.28 -13.58
C ASP A 123 -11.51 -0.92 -12.79
N GLN A 124 -10.82 -1.28 -11.72
CA GLN A 124 -11.21 -2.41 -10.90
C GLN A 124 -12.45 -2.14 -10.03
N LEU A 125 -12.68 -0.88 -9.64
CA LEU A 125 -13.65 -0.49 -8.61
C LEU A 125 -14.79 0.41 -9.11
N VAL A 126 -14.56 1.22 -10.14
CA VAL A 126 -15.54 2.13 -10.74
C VAL A 126 -16.08 1.50 -12.02
N LYS A 127 -17.40 1.33 -12.10
CA LYS A 127 -18.08 0.97 -13.35
C LYS A 127 -18.57 2.25 -14.02
N ASP A 128 -18.41 2.34 -15.34
CA ASP A 128 -18.97 3.36 -16.24
C ASP A 128 -19.44 4.63 -15.54
N SER A 129 -18.47 5.49 -15.26
CA SER A 129 -18.70 6.80 -14.65
C SER A 129 -18.19 7.87 -15.60
N SER A 130 -19.05 8.85 -15.92
CA SER A 130 -18.65 10.08 -16.62
C SER A 130 -17.60 10.89 -15.84
N ARG A 131 -17.32 10.51 -14.58
CA ARG A 131 -16.32 11.11 -13.69
C ARG A 131 -15.10 10.23 -13.45
N ARG A 132 -14.90 9.16 -14.23
CA ARG A 132 -13.75 8.23 -14.08
C ARG A 132 -12.42 8.99 -13.94
N GLU A 133 -12.11 9.89 -14.87
CA GLU A 133 -10.86 10.67 -14.86
C GLU A 133 -10.68 11.49 -13.58
N TYR A 134 -11.75 12.12 -13.10
CA TYR A 134 -11.74 12.89 -11.85
C TYR A 134 -11.48 11.99 -10.63
N ILE A 135 -12.09 10.80 -10.60
CA ILE A 135 -11.87 9.81 -9.54
C ILE A 135 -10.42 9.32 -9.58
N THR A 136 -9.90 8.97 -10.76
CA THR A 136 -8.51 8.54 -10.96
C THR A 136 -7.52 9.59 -10.46
N LEU A 137 -7.72 10.87 -10.81
CA LEU A 137 -6.85 11.95 -10.35
C LEU A 137 -6.88 12.10 -8.83
N LYS A 138 -8.07 12.07 -8.22
CA LYS A 138 -8.21 12.12 -6.76
C LYS A 138 -7.51 10.95 -6.08
N LEU A 139 -7.63 9.75 -6.62
CA LEU A 139 -6.95 8.57 -6.11
C LEU A 139 -5.44 8.71 -6.20
N ALA A 140 -4.90 9.17 -7.33
CA ALA A 140 -3.45 9.38 -7.47
C ALA A 140 -2.91 10.35 -6.40
N LEU A 141 -3.66 11.41 -6.07
CA LEU A 141 -3.31 12.35 -5.00
C LEU A 141 -3.42 11.70 -3.61
N SER A 142 -4.48 10.92 -3.35
CA SER A 142 -4.65 10.19 -2.08
C SER A 142 -3.50 9.20 -1.88
N ILE A 143 -3.17 8.40 -2.90
CA ILE A 143 -2.09 7.42 -2.89
C ILE A 143 -0.75 8.11 -2.58
N ARG A 144 -0.47 9.26 -3.22
CA ARG A 144 0.73 10.05 -2.92
C ARG A 144 0.77 10.53 -1.48
N SER A 145 -0.35 11.03 -0.96
CA SER A 145 -0.46 11.47 0.44
C SER A 145 -0.20 10.32 1.40
N THR A 146 -0.80 9.16 1.15
CA THR A 146 -0.63 7.94 1.94
C THR A 146 0.82 7.45 1.91
N TYR A 147 1.45 7.43 0.73
CA TYR A 147 2.88 7.11 0.60
C TYR A 147 3.74 8.04 1.45
N ASN A 148 3.51 9.35 1.37
CA ASN A 148 4.29 10.33 2.15
C ASN A 148 4.11 10.13 3.66
N LEU A 149 2.90 9.83 4.11
CA LEU A 149 2.62 9.51 5.52
C LEU A 149 3.40 8.27 5.95
N ILE A 150 3.32 7.18 5.19
CA ILE A 150 4.06 5.94 5.46
C ILE A 150 5.56 6.22 5.51
N PHE A 151 6.09 6.95 4.52
CA PHE A 151 7.52 7.26 4.45
C PHE A 151 8.00 8.11 5.63
N GLN A 152 7.23 9.13 6.03
CA GLN A 152 7.54 9.97 7.19
C GLN A 152 7.50 9.22 8.52
N LYS A 153 6.68 8.17 8.61
CA LYS A 153 6.48 7.38 9.83
C LYS A 153 7.26 6.07 9.83
N LEU A 154 7.97 5.77 8.75
CA LEU A 154 8.75 4.54 8.58
C LEU A 154 9.78 4.38 9.70
N ILE A 155 10.42 5.48 10.06
CA ILE A 155 11.37 5.61 11.14
C ILE A 155 10.79 6.70 12.03
N ALA A 156 10.06 6.33 13.07
CA ALA A 156 9.57 7.32 14.04
C ALA A 156 10.76 8.17 14.53
N ASN A 157 10.68 9.49 14.36
CA ASN A 157 11.56 10.46 15.01
C ASN A 157 11.29 10.50 16.51
#